data_AF-A0A0C2D835-F1
#
_entry.id   AF-A0A0C2D835-F1
#
_cell.length_a   1.000
_cell.length_b   1.000
_cell.length_c   1.000
_cell.angle_alpha   90.00
_cell.angle_beta   90.00
_cell.angle_gamma   90.00
#
_symmetry.space_group_name_H-M   'P 1'
#
loop_
_entity.id
_entity.type
_entity.pdbx_description
1 polymer ?
#
loop_
_entity_poly.entity_id
_entity_poly.type
_entity_poly.pdbx_seq_one_letter_code
_entity_poly.pdbx_strand_id
1 'polypeptide(L)'
;MDGNRNNKNTLSCIMYAGLALAIAGCGTEADINTVDSVDNVIAAVPGDEVHDTDMFRGWIGYTSEEYPSLMCPNHYAVRGFDCDGSYCDNVSPYCEEVGGTQIGSSYWTDYFSEEGSGYENEGHCWGSNEWMTGVDCTGSYCDNLSLRCTAFPGSKTGNCYWSGWYSEEQSAFMAGNGYYIKGMECNGSYCDNKRYRYCRFY
;
A
#
# COMPACT_ATOMS: atom_id res chain seq x y z
N MET A 1 36.76 30.46 31.68
CA MET A 1 36.08 31.16 30.57
C MET A 1 35.18 30.11 29.95
N ASP A 2 34.08 29.79 30.63
CA ASP A 2 32.77 30.45 30.48
C ASP A 2 32.28 30.31 29.03
N GLY A 3 31.16 29.69 28.69
CA GLY A 3 30.10 29.03 29.44
C GLY A 3 28.88 28.85 28.51
N ASN A 4 27.98 27.91 28.85
CA ASN A 4 26.56 27.82 28.46
C ASN A 4 26.18 27.70 26.96
N ARG A 5 25.10 27.02 26.54
CA ARG A 5 23.97 26.39 27.25
C ARG A 5 23.26 25.40 26.30
N ASN A 6 22.76 24.32 26.88
CA ASN A 6 21.83 23.35 26.29
C ASN A 6 20.47 23.98 25.95
N ASN A 7 19.83 23.54 24.86
CA ASN A 7 18.38 23.70 24.66
C ASN A 7 17.72 22.31 24.61
N LYS A 8 17.11 21.92 25.72
CA LYS A 8 16.15 20.80 25.81
C LYS A 8 14.76 21.41 25.88
N ASN A 9 13.93 21.18 24.88
CA ASN A 9 12.53 21.60 24.88
C ASN A 9 11.70 20.65 25.76
N THR A 10 11.35 21.11 26.95
CA THR A 10 10.38 20.47 27.85
C THR A 10 8.96 20.90 27.49
N LEU A 11 8.11 19.93 27.11
CA LEU A 11 6.66 20.08 27.08
C LEU A 11 6.12 20.31 28.50
N SER A 12 5.30 21.33 28.68
CA SER A 12 4.58 21.61 29.93
C SER A 12 3.11 21.21 29.76
N CYS A 13 2.69 20.13 30.42
CA CYS A 13 1.29 19.73 30.54
C CYS A 13 0.64 20.54 31.67
N ILE A 14 -0.33 21.39 31.33
CA ILE A 14 -1.13 22.11 32.33
C ILE A 14 -2.27 21.18 32.78
N MET A 15 -2.18 20.71 34.02
CA MET A 15 -3.23 20.00 34.73
C MET A 15 -4.23 21.00 35.30
N TYR A 16 -5.46 21.04 34.78
CA TYR A 16 -6.58 21.67 35.47
C TYR A 16 -7.32 20.62 36.30
N ALA A 17 -7.20 20.75 37.63
CA ALA A 17 -7.97 19.98 38.58
C ALA A 17 -9.19 20.79 39.05
N GLY A 18 -10.38 20.24 38.81
CA GLY A 18 -11.51 20.27 39.73
C GLY A 18 -12.49 21.45 39.68
N LEU A 19 -13.73 21.17 39.24
CA LEU A 19 -14.90 21.44 40.08
C LEU A 19 -16.06 20.54 39.65
N ALA A 20 -16.53 19.69 40.57
CA ALA A 20 -17.71 18.86 40.41
C ALA A 20 -18.97 19.67 40.77
N LEU A 21 -19.96 19.68 39.88
CA LEU A 21 -21.37 19.87 40.26
C LEU A 21 -22.18 18.72 39.65
N ALA A 22 -22.75 17.89 40.52
CA ALA A 22 -23.79 16.95 40.17
C ALA A 22 -25.13 17.69 40.11
N ILE A 23 -25.94 17.43 39.08
CA ILE A 23 -27.38 17.65 39.11
C ILE A 23 -28.04 16.42 38.48
N ALA A 24 -28.93 15.80 39.24
CA ALA A 24 -29.83 14.75 38.79
C ALA A 24 -31.02 15.36 38.01
N GLY A 25 -31.49 14.68 36.97
CA GLY A 25 -32.73 15.01 36.28
C GLY A 25 -33.11 13.93 35.26
N CYS A 26 -34.27 13.32 35.45
CA CYS A 26 -34.87 12.25 34.64
C CYS A 26 -36.10 12.79 33.88
N GLY A 27 -36.38 12.22 32.70
CA GLY A 27 -37.64 12.35 31.95
C GLY A 27 -37.52 13.20 30.68
N THR A 28 -38.18 12.91 29.55
CA THR A 28 -39.09 11.83 29.13
C THR A 28 -39.10 11.82 27.59
N GLU A 29 -39.38 10.65 27.01
CA GLU A 29 -39.58 10.38 25.59
C GLU A 29 -40.74 11.21 25.00
N ALA A 30 -40.60 11.63 23.73
CA ALA A 30 -41.70 11.94 22.84
C ALA A 30 -41.26 11.63 21.39
N ASP A 31 -41.88 10.58 20.85
CA ASP A 31 -41.82 10.10 19.47
C ASP A 31 -42.33 11.14 18.44
N ILE A 32 -41.94 10.98 17.16
CA ILE A 32 -42.87 10.86 16.01
C ILE A 32 -42.13 10.46 14.71
N ASN A 33 -42.38 9.20 14.34
CA ASN A 33 -42.70 8.56 13.05
C ASN A 33 -41.87 8.71 11.75
N THR A 34 -41.41 7.53 11.33
CA THR A 34 -41.30 6.90 9.99
C THR A 34 -42.45 7.27 9.02
N VAL A 35 -42.30 7.27 7.68
CA VAL A 35 -42.09 6.17 6.67
C VAL A 35 -41.66 6.84 5.34
N ASP A 36 -40.83 6.30 4.44
CA ASP A 36 -41.10 5.21 3.47
C ASP A 36 -39.75 4.89 2.77
N SER A 37 -39.08 3.77 3.04
CA SER A 37 -39.18 2.46 2.36
C SER A 37 -38.97 2.49 0.84
N VAL A 38 -37.81 2.00 0.40
CA VAL A 38 -37.77 0.86 -0.54
C VAL A 38 -36.67 -0.09 -0.09
N ASP A 39 -37.05 -1.09 0.69
CA ASP A 39 -36.29 -2.33 0.84
C ASP A 39 -36.38 -3.12 -0.47
N ASN A 40 -35.26 -3.73 -0.87
CA ASN A 40 -35.33 -5.00 -1.56
C ASN A 40 -34.32 -5.98 -0.93
N VAL A 41 -34.82 -6.54 0.17
CA VAL A 41 -34.59 -7.88 0.74
C VAL A 41 -33.72 -8.82 -0.10
N ILE A 42 -32.59 -9.23 0.48
CA ILE A 42 -32.17 -10.63 0.42
C ILE A 42 -32.20 -11.16 1.86
N ALA A 43 -32.99 -12.20 2.05
CA ALA A 43 -33.26 -12.83 3.34
C ALA A 43 -31.98 -13.30 4.02
N ALA A 44 -31.86 -13.02 5.31
CA ALA A 44 -30.88 -13.63 6.18
C ALA A 44 -31.06 -15.16 6.18
N VAL A 45 -30.07 -15.86 5.64
CA VAL A 45 -29.94 -17.31 5.86
C VAL A 45 -29.22 -17.50 7.19
N PRO A 46 -29.85 -18.10 8.23
CA PRO A 46 -29.17 -18.38 9.47
C PRO A 46 -28.28 -19.62 9.25
N GLY A 47 -26.97 -19.40 9.17
CA GLY A 47 -25.99 -20.48 9.01
C GLY A 47 -24.76 -20.15 8.17
N ASP A 48 -24.53 -18.89 7.79
CA ASP A 48 -23.30 -18.48 7.11
C ASP A 48 -22.38 -17.81 8.15
N GLU A 49 -21.49 -18.59 8.74
CA GLU A 49 -20.30 -18.00 9.34
C GLU A 49 -19.55 -17.30 8.20
N VAL A 50 -19.69 -15.97 8.14
CA VAL A 50 -18.85 -15.14 7.27
C VAL A 50 -17.42 -15.36 7.74
N HIS A 51 -16.76 -16.34 7.14
CA HIS A 51 -15.33 -16.44 7.13
C HIS A 51 -14.84 -15.21 6.37
N ASP A 52 -14.42 -14.23 7.14
CA ASP A 52 -13.78 -12.99 6.74
C ASP A 52 -12.43 -13.29 6.07
N THR A 53 -12.49 -13.81 4.84
CA THR A 53 -11.33 -14.11 3.98
C THR A 53 -11.24 -13.16 2.79
N ASP A 54 -12.01 -12.06 2.80
CA ASP A 54 -11.93 -10.98 1.79
C ASP A 54 -11.33 -9.69 2.40
N MET A 55 -10.52 -9.83 3.44
CA MET A 55 -10.26 -8.72 4.36
C MET A 55 -9.12 -7.78 3.94
N PHE A 56 -8.43 -7.98 2.81
CA PHE A 56 -7.40 -7.01 2.37
C PHE A 56 -7.05 -7.00 0.87
N ARG A 57 -8.03 -7.15 -0.02
CA ARG A 57 -7.82 -6.86 -1.45
C ARG A 57 -7.98 -5.37 -1.70
N GLY A 58 -6.91 -4.67 -2.06
CA GLY A 58 -7.02 -3.25 -2.30
C GLY A 58 -5.71 -2.48 -2.41
N TRP A 59 -5.86 -1.22 -2.75
CA TRP A 59 -4.85 -0.18 -2.57
C TRP A 59 -4.59 -0.01 -1.08
N ILE A 60 -3.32 -0.08 -0.68
CA ILE A 60 -2.96 -0.11 0.75
C ILE A 60 -2.58 1.27 1.31
N GLY A 61 -3.02 2.33 0.62
CA GLY A 61 -2.64 3.73 0.87
C GLY A 61 -1.46 4.17 0.00
N TYR A 62 -1.09 5.45 0.09
CA TYR A 62 0.04 6.02 -0.64
C TYR A 62 1.26 6.17 0.27
N THR A 63 2.44 6.10 -0.34
CA THR A 63 3.72 6.48 0.25
C THR A 63 4.52 7.33 -0.72
N SER A 64 5.52 8.04 -0.21
CA SER A 64 6.49 8.87 -0.94
C SER A 64 7.79 8.85 -0.15
N GLU A 65 8.79 9.65 -0.54
CA GLU A 65 10.03 9.83 0.24
C GLU A 65 9.82 10.42 1.65
N GLU A 66 8.60 10.89 1.93
CA GLU A 66 8.20 11.55 3.16
C GLU A 66 7.53 10.56 4.14
N TYR A 67 7.18 9.37 3.66
CA TYR A 67 6.42 8.37 4.39
C TYR A 67 7.15 7.02 4.47
N PRO A 68 6.79 6.16 5.44
CA PRO A 68 7.36 4.82 5.51
C PRO A 68 6.99 3.97 4.28
N SER A 69 7.84 2.99 3.98
CA SER A 69 7.61 1.98 2.94
C SER A 69 6.27 1.26 3.12
N LEU A 70 5.62 0.92 2.01
CA LEU A 70 4.40 0.12 2.01
C LEU A 70 4.70 -1.35 1.73
N MET A 71 4.06 -2.23 2.50
CA MET A 71 4.19 -3.67 2.37
C MET A 71 2.83 -4.34 2.37
N CYS A 72 2.59 -5.22 1.40
CA CYS A 72 1.43 -6.10 1.41
C CYS A 72 1.45 -7.02 2.65
N PRO A 73 0.27 -7.41 3.16
CA PRO A 73 0.18 -8.43 4.20
C PRO A 73 0.82 -9.76 3.78
N ASN A 74 1.08 -10.62 4.77
CA ASN A 74 1.53 -11.98 4.48
C ASN A 74 0.54 -12.69 3.55
N HIS A 75 1.07 -13.43 2.58
CA HIS A 75 0.30 -14.13 1.54
C HIS A 75 -0.29 -13.24 0.43
N TYR A 76 0.07 -11.96 0.38
CA TYR A 76 -0.35 -11.04 -0.67
C TYR A 76 0.82 -10.64 -1.56
N ALA A 77 0.57 -10.53 -2.86
CA ALA A 77 1.51 -9.97 -3.82
C ALA A 77 0.91 -8.74 -4.50
N VAL A 78 1.80 -7.88 -5.01
CA VAL A 78 1.39 -6.67 -5.72
C VAL A 78 0.88 -7.06 -7.10
N ARG A 79 -0.39 -6.75 -7.37
CA ARG A 79 -1.06 -6.99 -8.65
C ARG A 79 -1.18 -5.71 -9.49
N GLY A 80 -1.29 -4.57 -8.82
CA GLY A 80 -1.43 -3.27 -9.45
C GLY A 80 -0.58 -2.23 -8.76
N PHE A 81 -0.41 -1.11 -9.43
CA PHE A 81 0.39 0.00 -8.95
C PHE A 81 -0.23 1.31 -9.44
N ASP A 82 -0.40 2.24 -8.52
CA ASP A 82 -0.97 3.56 -8.76
C ASP A 82 0.03 4.65 -8.41
N CYS A 83 -0.11 5.80 -9.05
CA CYS A 83 0.71 6.97 -8.86
C CYS A 83 -0.16 8.22 -8.85
N ASP A 84 0.11 9.13 -7.92
CA ASP A 84 -0.60 10.39 -7.73
C ASP A 84 0.38 11.52 -7.37
N GLY A 85 -0.06 12.76 -7.55
CA GLY A 85 0.78 13.94 -7.38
C GLY A 85 1.74 14.15 -8.55
N SER A 86 2.32 15.35 -8.63
CA SER A 86 3.24 15.72 -9.70
C SER A 86 4.42 14.75 -9.78
N TYR A 87 4.77 14.29 -10.97
CA TYR A 87 5.90 13.37 -11.19
C TYR A 87 5.75 12.03 -10.47
N CYS A 88 4.52 11.57 -10.25
CA CYS A 88 4.23 10.36 -9.50
C CYS A 88 4.88 10.29 -8.11
N ASP A 89 4.89 11.42 -7.41
CA ASP A 89 5.42 11.59 -6.04
C ASP A 89 4.86 10.56 -5.05
N ASN A 90 3.55 10.28 -5.15
CA ASN A 90 2.85 9.38 -4.26
C ASN A 90 2.55 8.07 -4.97
N VAL A 91 2.98 6.95 -4.41
CA VAL A 91 2.78 5.63 -5.00
C VAL A 91 1.97 4.71 -4.11
N SER A 92 1.11 3.87 -4.72
CA SER A 92 0.29 2.90 -3.99
C SER A 92 0.33 1.53 -4.67
N PRO A 93 0.70 0.44 -3.97
CA PRO A 93 0.52 -0.90 -4.49
C PRO A 93 -0.90 -1.43 -4.22
N TYR A 94 -1.47 -2.13 -5.20
CA TYR A 94 -2.67 -2.95 -5.02
C TYR A 94 -2.27 -4.36 -4.61
N CYS A 95 -2.62 -4.77 -3.40
CA CYS A 95 -2.30 -6.08 -2.85
C CYS A 95 -3.46 -7.06 -3.08
N GLU A 96 -3.13 -8.26 -3.57
CA GLU A 96 -4.08 -9.36 -3.72
C GLU A 96 -3.49 -10.66 -3.15
N GLU A 97 -4.31 -11.42 -2.43
CA GLU A 97 -3.91 -12.69 -1.84
C GLU A 97 -3.57 -13.70 -2.93
N VAL A 98 -2.38 -14.30 -2.84
CA VAL A 98 -1.88 -15.31 -3.80
C VAL A 98 -2.13 -16.76 -3.36
N GLY A 99 -2.75 -16.98 -2.19
CA GLY A 99 -3.22 -18.28 -1.69
C GLY A 99 -2.13 -19.33 -1.42
N GLY A 100 -2.42 -20.28 -0.52
CA GLY A 100 -1.82 -21.63 -0.46
C GLY A 100 -0.30 -21.74 -0.31
N THR A 101 0.41 -20.63 -0.08
CA THR A 101 1.87 -20.58 -0.22
C THR A 101 2.51 -20.16 1.10
N GLN A 102 3.48 -20.95 1.58
CA GLN A 102 4.36 -20.55 2.68
C GLN A 102 5.04 -19.21 2.34
N ILE A 103 5.40 -18.42 3.35
CA ILE A 103 6.18 -17.19 3.14
C ILE A 103 7.65 -17.48 3.42
N GLY A 104 8.48 -17.23 2.42
CA GLY A 104 9.93 -17.37 2.49
C GLY A 104 10.63 -16.06 2.88
N SER A 105 11.92 -15.99 2.62
CA SER A 105 12.73 -14.79 2.85
C SER A 105 12.25 -13.61 2.00
N SER A 106 12.45 -12.41 2.52
CA SER A 106 12.23 -11.16 1.78
C SER A 106 13.48 -10.29 1.79
N TYR A 107 13.68 -9.52 0.73
CA TYR A 107 14.70 -8.49 0.63
C TYR A 107 14.13 -7.26 -0.10
N TRP A 108 14.76 -6.12 0.12
CA TRP A 108 14.57 -4.92 -0.69
C TRP A 108 15.62 -4.94 -1.81
N THR A 109 15.24 -4.57 -3.02
CA THR A 109 16.22 -4.32 -4.08
C THR A 109 17.09 -3.13 -3.69
N ASP A 110 18.23 -2.96 -4.37
CA ASP A 110 18.87 -1.65 -4.39
C ASP A 110 17.89 -0.61 -4.94
N TYR A 111 18.09 0.67 -4.59
CA TYR A 111 17.32 1.75 -5.18
C TYR A 111 17.67 1.93 -6.65
N PHE A 112 16.67 2.24 -7.47
CA PHE A 112 16.79 2.51 -8.90
C PHE A 112 15.96 3.75 -9.27
N SER A 113 16.40 4.48 -10.29
CA SER A 113 15.75 5.69 -10.82
C SER A 113 16.00 5.80 -12.33
N GLU A 114 15.41 6.78 -13.01
CA GLU A 114 15.67 7.02 -14.44
C GLU A 114 17.11 7.43 -14.74
N GLU A 115 17.88 7.85 -13.72
CA GLU A 115 19.29 8.24 -13.89
C GLU A 115 20.18 7.01 -14.18
N GLY A 116 19.70 5.82 -13.84
CA GLY A 116 20.36 4.56 -14.14
C GLY A 116 20.35 4.22 -15.64
N SER A 117 21.28 3.37 -16.07
CA SER A 117 21.31 2.85 -17.43
C SER A 117 21.14 1.32 -17.46
N GLY A 118 20.44 0.81 -18.48
CA GLY A 118 20.28 -0.63 -18.67
C GLY A 118 19.43 -1.28 -17.59
N TYR A 119 20.04 -1.99 -16.65
CA TYR A 119 19.32 -2.62 -15.53
C TYR A 119 19.35 -1.75 -14.26
N GLU A 120 20.02 -0.60 -14.28
CA GLU A 120 20.15 0.29 -13.11
C GLU A 120 18.94 1.21 -12.93
N ASN A 121 18.10 1.36 -13.97
CA ASN A 121 16.79 2.01 -13.87
C ASN A 121 15.64 1.00 -13.65
N GLU A 122 15.97 -0.24 -13.30
CA GLU A 122 15.02 -1.33 -13.13
C GLU A 122 15.18 -2.06 -11.79
N GLY A 123 14.07 -2.29 -11.09
CA GLY A 123 13.99 -3.18 -9.92
C GLY A 123 13.31 -4.50 -10.27
N HIS A 124 13.84 -5.64 -9.81
CA HIS A 124 13.28 -6.96 -10.11
C HIS A 124 13.37 -7.97 -8.97
N CYS A 125 12.32 -8.78 -8.85
CA CYS A 125 12.28 -10.02 -8.09
C CYS A 125 12.67 -11.19 -9.01
N TRP A 126 13.97 -11.46 -9.10
CA TRP A 126 14.54 -12.42 -10.04
C TRP A 126 14.25 -13.89 -9.69
N GLY A 127 14.02 -14.20 -8.42
CA GLY A 127 13.72 -15.56 -7.99
C GLY A 127 12.49 -16.13 -8.70
N SER A 128 12.58 -17.40 -9.08
CA SER A 128 11.50 -18.12 -9.77
C SER A 128 10.21 -18.23 -8.94
N ASN A 129 10.29 -17.98 -7.65
CA ASN A 129 9.20 -17.97 -6.69
C ASN A 129 9.10 -16.64 -5.91
N GLU A 130 9.80 -15.58 -6.34
CA GLU A 130 9.80 -14.29 -5.65
C GLU A 130 8.85 -13.30 -6.29
N TRP A 131 8.07 -12.57 -5.52
CA TRP A 131 7.08 -11.63 -6.04
C TRP A 131 7.19 -10.29 -5.34
N MET A 132 6.81 -9.21 -6.04
CA MET A 132 6.77 -7.89 -5.42
C MET A 132 5.69 -7.90 -4.34
N THR A 133 6.05 -7.38 -3.16
CA THR A 133 5.20 -7.35 -1.96
C THR A 133 5.28 -6.01 -1.24
N GLY A 134 5.89 -5.01 -1.85
CA GLY A 134 6.04 -3.69 -1.25
C GLY A 134 6.89 -2.78 -2.10
N VAL A 135 6.85 -1.50 -1.74
CA VAL A 135 7.57 -0.42 -2.40
C VAL A 135 8.08 0.55 -1.35
N ASP A 136 9.25 1.12 -1.62
CA ASP A 136 9.86 2.19 -0.84
C ASP A 136 10.35 3.29 -1.79
N CYS A 137 10.29 4.54 -1.30
CA CYS A 137 10.60 5.75 -2.05
C CYS A 137 11.68 6.54 -1.32
N THR A 138 12.64 7.09 -2.07
CA THR A 138 13.59 8.09 -1.59
C THR A 138 13.91 9.10 -2.71
N GLY A 139 14.64 10.17 -2.38
CA GLY A 139 14.85 11.28 -3.31
C GLY A 139 13.59 12.12 -3.48
N SER A 140 13.71 13.32 -4.05
CA SER A 140 12.54 14.18 -4.23
C SER A 140 11.55 13.57 -5.23
N TYR A 141 10.25 13.64 -4.94
CA TYR A 141 9.18 13.14 -5.81
C TYR A 141 9.22 11.62 -6.04
N CYS A 142 9.59 10.84 -5.02
CA CYS A 142 9.80 9.39 -5.13
C CYS A 142 10.67 8.99 -6.36
N ASP A 143 11.72 9.77 -6.62
CA ASP A 143 12.64 9.56 -7.74
C ASP A 143 13.35 8.20 -7.69
N ASN A 144 13.72 7.77 -6.48
CA ASN A 144 14.43 6.53 -6.24
C ASN A 144 13.50 5.49 -5.61
N LEU A 145 13.25 4.40 -6.34
CA LEU A 145 12.37 3.32 -5.91
C LEU A 145 13.15 2.10 -5.45
N SER A 146 12.62 1.38 -4.46
CA SER A 146 13.06 0.03 -4.11
C SER A 146 11.85 -0.89 -4.01
N LEU A 147 11.98 -2.12 -4.53
CA LEU A 147 10.93 -3.13 -4.49
C LEU A 147 11.20 -4.13 -3.37
N ARG A 148 10.17 -4.47 -2.59
CA ARG A 148 10.26 -5.60 -1.66
C ARG A 148 9.95 -6.89 -2.39
N CYS A 149 10.95 -7.74 -2.55
CA CYS A 149 10.82 -9.07 -3.12
C CYS A 149 10.71 -10.11 -2.03
N THR A 150 9.62 -10.88 -2.03
CA THR A 150 9.38 -11.95 -1.05
C THR A 150 9.24 -13.28 -1.77
N ALA A 151 9.92 -14.31 -1.29
CA ALA A 151 9.79 -15.66 -1.79
C ALA A 151 8.46 -16.28 -1.33
N PHE A 152 7.79 -16.95 -2.25
CA PHE A 152 6.56 -17.72 -2.04
C PHE A 152 6.84 -19.19 -2.41
N PRO A 153 7.46 -20.00 -1.51
CA PRO A 153 7.76 -21.40 -1.76
C PRO A 153 6.59 -22.24 -2.29
N GLY A 154 6.77 -22.84 -3.47
CA GLY A 154 5.72 -23.60 -4.15
C GLY A 154 5.11 -22.85 -5.33
N SER A 155 5.20 -21.51 -5.33
CA SER A 155 4.85 -20.72 -6.51
C SER A 155 5.91 -20.80 -7.60
N LYS A 156 5.51 -20.55 -8.85
CA LYS A 156 6.42 -20.44 -10.00
C LYS A 156 6.08 -19.27 -10.91
N THR A 157 7.12 -18.60 -11.42
CA THR A 157 7.01 -17.60 -12.49
C THR A 157 6.62 -18.26 -13.80
N GLY A 158 5.48 -17.86 -14.35
CA GLY A 158 5.07 -18.16 -15.71
C GLY A 158 5.49 -17.09 -16.72
N ASN A 159 4.68 -16.93 -17.78
CA ASN A 159 4.94 -15.92 -18.81
C ASN A 159 4.93 -14.52 -18.23
N CYS A 160 5.89 -13.70 -18.65
CA CYS A 160 6.06 -12.32 -18.22
C CYS A 160 5.87 -11.36 -19.38
N TYR A 161 5.36 -10.18 -19.07
CA TYR A 161 5.15 -9.09 -20.01
C TYR A 161 5.52 -7.77 -19.36
N TRP A 162 5.99 -6.84 -20.17
CA TRP A 162 6.08 -5.44 -19.78
C TRP A 162 4.77 -4.75 -20.13
N SER A 163 4.30 -3.89 -19.24
CA SER A 163 3.21 -2.97 -19.53
C SER A 163 3.66 -1.85 -20.48
N GLY A 164 2.72 -0.98 -20.87
CA GLY A 164 3.08 0.34 -21.38
C GLY A 164 3.71 1.22 -20.29
N TRP A 165 4.06 2.45 -20.64
CA TRP A 165 4.43 3.48 -19.67
C TRP A 165 3.17 4.09 -19.02
N TYR A 166 3.29 4.41 -17.73
CA TYR A 166 2.26 4.99 -16.87
C TYR A 166 2.84 6.14 -16.07
N SER A 167 2.08 7.22 -15.93
CA SER A 167 2.33 8.32 -14.99
C SER A 167 1.03 8.68 -14.25
N GLU A 168 1.04 9.71 -13.41
CA GLU A 168 -0.14 10.25 -12.71
C GLU A 168 -1.21 10.81 -13.67
N GLU A 169 -0.85 10.99 -14.94
CA GLU A 169 -1.77 11.45 -15.99
C GLU A 169 -2.69 10.31 -16.47
N GLN A 170 -2.48 9.09 -15.99
CA GLN A 170 -3.19 7.88 -16.38
C GLN A 170 -3.83 7.21 -15.17
N SER A 171 -4.81 6.34 -15.43
CA SER A 171 -5.32 5.46 -14.38
C SER A 171 -4.25 4.44 -13.95
N ALA A 172 -4.30 4.06 -12.67
CA ALA A 172 -3.53 2.97 -12.09
C ALA A 172 -3.33 1.76 -13.03
N PHE A 173 -2.13 1.19 -13.02
CA PHE A 173 -1.87 -0.06 -13.68
C PHE A 173 -2.46 -1.24 -12.88
N MET A 174 -3.16 -2.12 -13.58
CA MET A 174 -3.68 -3.37 -13.01
C MET A 174 -3.35 -4.55 -13.93
N ALA A 175 -2.58 -5.52 -13.40
CA ALA A 175 -2.37 -6.76 -14.12
C ALA A 175 -3.67 -7.61 -14.16
N GLY A 176 -3.83 -8.41 -15.21
CA GLY A 176 -4.96 -9.34 -15.34
C GLY A 176 -4.96 -10.40 -14.22
N ASN A 177 -6.11 -11.01 -13.93
CA ASN A 177 -6.24 -12.00 -12.85
C ASN A 177 -5.18 -13.11 -12.98
N GLY A 178 -4.49 -13.42 -11.88
CA GLY A 178 -3.41 -14.41 -11.83
C GLY A 178 -2.08 -13.92 -12.42
N TYR A 179 -1.94 -12.62 -12.67
CA TYR A 179 -0.67 -11.97 -12.97
C TYR A 179 -0.32 -10.98 -11.87
N TYR A 180 0.96 -10.93 -11.51
CA TYR A 180 1.46 -10.09 -10.42
C TYR A 180 2.77 -9.43 -10.84
N ILE A 181 3.04 -8.26 -10.26
CA ILE A 181 4.23 -7.48 -10.55
C ILE A 181 5.45 -8.19 -9.97
N LYS A 182 6.49 -8.31 -10.79
CA LYS A 182 7.81 -8.83 -10.43
C LYS A 182 8.93 -7.84 -10.70
N GLY A 183 8.64 -6.72 -11.36
CA GLY A 183 9.63 -5.68 -11.57
C GLY A 183 9.00 -4.38 -12.05
N MET A 184 9.79 -3.33 -12.00
CA MET A 184 9.43 -1.98 -12.36
C MET A 184 10.61 -1.30 -13.03
N GLU A 185 10.33 -0.38 -13.93
CA GLU A 185 11.33 0.43 -14.62
C GLU A 185 10.92 1.90 -14.63
N CYS A 186 11.90 2.76 -14.36
CA CYS A 186 11.78 4.21 -14.36
C CYS A 186 12.22 4.83 -15.70
N ASN A 187 11.53 5.89 -16.10
CA ASN A 187 11.87 6.76 -17.22
C ASN A 187 11.25 8.15 -17.03
N GLY A 188 11.77 9.15 -17.73
CA GLY A 188 11.36 10.54 -17.54
C GLY A 188 11.86 11.08 -16.19
N SER A 189 11.95 12.41 -16.08
CA SER A 189 12.51 13.04 -14.88
C SER A 189 11.78 12.63 -13.61
N TYR A 190 12.52 12.35 -12.54
CA TYR A 190 12.00 11.94 -11.23
C TYR A 190 11.19 10.65 -11.28
N CYS A 191 11.60 9.69 -12.11
CA CYS A 191 10.86 8.46 -12.39
C CYS A 191 9.37 8.70 -12.72
N ASP A 192 9.02 9.81 -13.36
CA ASP A 192 7.63 10.18 -13.67
C ASP A 192 6.90 9.09 -14.47
N ASN A 193 7.60 8.45 -15.41
CA ASN A 193 7.05 7.38 -16.22
C ASN A 193 7.54 6.02 -15.71
N LYS A 194 6.60 5.19 -15.30
CA LYS A 194 6.85 3.84 -14.79
C LYS A 194 6.28 2.80 -15.74
N ARG A 195 6.96 1.67 -15.90
CA ARG A 195 6.35 0.47 -16.49
C ARG A 195 6.60 -0.73 -15.61
N TYR A 196 5.70 -1.71 -15.70
CA TYR A 196 5.66 -2.84 -14.78
C TYR A 196 5.88 -4.13 -15.53
N ARG A 197 6.82 -4.94 -15.02
CA ARG A 197 7.01 -6.31 -15.46
C ARG A 197 6.09 -7.20 -14.62
N TYR A 198 5.05 -7.73 -15.24
CA TYR A 198 4.09 -8.60 -14.58
C TYR A 198 4.13 -10.00 -15.18
N CYS A 199 3.99 -11.01 -14.32
CA CYS A 199 4.15 -12.41 -14.69
C CYS A 199 3.00 -13.27 -14.16
N ARG A 200 2.70 -14.34 -14.88
CA ARG A 200 1.71 -15.33 -14.46
C ARG A 200 2.17 -16.03 -13.19
N PHE A 201 1.33 -16.06 -12.16
CA PHE A 201 1.55 -16.81 -10.92
C PHE A 201 0.98 -18.22 -11.07
N TYR A 202 1.79 -19.21 -10.73
CA TYR A 202 1.44 -20.63 -10.69
C TYR A 202 1.71 -21.20 -9.32
#